data_AF-A0A411MJ08-F1
#
_entry.id   AF-A0A411MJ08-F1
#
_cell.length_a   1.000
_cell.length_b   1.000
_cell.length_c   1.000
_cell.angle_alpha   90.00
_cell.angle_beta   90.00
_cell.angle_gamma   90.00
#
_symmetry.space_group_name_H-M   'P 1'
#
loop_
_entity.id
_entity.type
_entity.pdbx_description
1 polymer ?
#
loop_
_entity_poly.entity_id
_entity_poly.type
_entity_poly.pdbx_seq_one_letter_code
_entity_poly.pdbx_strand_id
1 'polypeptide(L)'
;MKPGFGIEEEFLLVDLDSRRVVAEPAAGALTACHEALGQYFSQEMYKSQIEVASPVFGDWLQAQDFVCSARQRLSSSLATYGLGIYAAGSHPSGNWQAQQPAPGEHYHQLFEDYQQVARQSLVCGLHIHVGVAPGYDRIRLINQLLPWLPLLLVLSTSSPFWEGQLTGYRSYRRVLCNEWPRMGLPERLLDWTDYEHYLDLLQRTGARPEFDCWWAIRPSRRYPTVELRIADGCPRLADGLCIALLFHQMVTHCLETRSEDVQLTREMQWVTQENLWRAMRHGRDGRFIDPLSHAPLSAQAWLLQLQTQFAVAPDHIDHALHILTSGTSADVQLATYDRALARGLTQERALCDVIDEQLTHSAMSAL
;
A
#
# COMPACT_ATOMS: atom_id res chain seq x y z
N MET A 1 -16.47 -21.99 -0.78
CA MET A 1 -17.03 -20.68 -1.15
C MET A 1 -15.84 -19.72 -1.23
N LYS A 2 -15.68 -18.99 -2.34
CA LYS A 2 -14.56 -18.04 -2.50
C LYS A 2 -14.70 -16.94 -1.43
N PRO A 3 -13.63 -16.58 -0.69
CA PRO A 3 -13.71 -15.54 0.33
C PRO A 3 -14.04 -14.19 -0.31
N GLY A 4 -14.81 -13.33 0.37
CA GLY A 4 -14.97 -11.94 -0.06
C GLY A 4 -13.70 -11.12 0.21
N PHE A 5 -13.54 -9.98 -0.45
CA PHE A 5 -12.41 -9.08 -0.24
C PHE A 5 -12.83 -7.61 -0.25
N GLY A 6 -12.00 -6.73 0.32
CA GLY A 6 -12.21 -5.27 0.32
C GLY A 6 -10.89 -4.54 0.08
N ILE A 7 -10.98 -3.30 -0.38
CA ILE A 7 -9.84 -2.44 -0.74
C ILE A 7 -9.99 -1.11 -0.01
N GLU A 8 -8.89 -0.63 0.56
CA GLU A 8 -8.78 0.72 1.11
C GLU A 8 -7.69 1.48 0.34
N GLU A 9 -8.04 2.64 -0.22
CA GLU A 9 -7.10 3.53 -0.93
C GLU A 9 -6.94 4.84 -0.17
N GLU A 10 -5.70 5.21 0.12
CA GLU A 10 -5.36 6.50 0.71
C GLU A 10 -4.93 7.50 -0.38
N PHE A 11 -5.34 8.76 -0.22
CA PHE A 11 -5.01 9.85 -1.14
C PHE A 11 -4.57 11.09 -0.39
N LEU A 12 -3.57 11.79 -0.93
CA LEU A 12 -3.27 13.18 -0.57
C LEU A 12 -4.11 14.14 -1.41
N LEU A 13 -4.62 15.19 -0.79
CA LEU A 13 -5.26 16.31 -1.45
C LEU A 13 -4.20 17.30 -1.93
N VAL A 14 -4.18 17.57 -3.23
CA VAL A 14 -3.20 18.43 -3.87
C VAL A 14 -3.89 19.60 -4.55
N ASP A 15 -3.38 20.80 -4.33
CA ASP A 15 -3.81 22.00 -5.04
C ASP A 15 -3.32 21.95 -6.49
N LEU A 16 -4.24 22.04 -7.46
CA LEU A 16 -3.95 21.82 -8.88
C LEU A 16 -3.08 22.93 -9.50
N ASP A 17 -3.12 24.14 -8.93
CA ASP A 17 -2.35 25.28 -9.43
C ASP A 17 -0.90 25.22 -8.94
N SER A 18 -0.72 25.10 -7.62
CA SER A 18 0.58 25.10 -6.96
C SER A 18 1.26 23.73 -6.92
N ARG A 19 0.53 22.64 -7.16
CA ARG A 19 0.99 21.24 -7.06
C ARG A 19 1.49 20.87 -5.68
N ARG A 20 0.96 21.51 -4.64
CA ARG A 20 1.34 21.27 -3.25
C ARG A 20 0.24 20.50 -2.53
N VAL A 21 0.65 19.62 -1.62
CA VAL A 21 -0.27 19.00 -0.66
C VAL A 21 -0.84 20.10 0.24
N VAL A 22 -2.17 20.20 0.32
CA VAL A 22 -2.84 21.26 1.07
C VAL A 22 -2.83 20.95 2.57
N ALA A 23 -2.16 21.79 3.36
CA ALA A 23 -2.10 21.59 4.82
C ALA A 23 -3.48 21.66 5.49
N GLU A 24 -4.35 22.55 4.99
CA GLU A 24 -5.70 22.75 5.49
C GLU A 24 -6.68 22.88 4.31
N PRO A 25 -7.25 21.76 3.83
CA PRO A 25 -8.29 21.82 2.80
C PRO A 25 -9.52 22.56 3.34
N ALA A 26 -10.24 23.25 2.44
CA ALA A 26 -11.49 23.91 2.79
C ALA A 26 -12.49 22.89 3.37
N ALA A 27 -13.20 23.24 4.45
CA ALA A 27 -14.16 22.33 5.08
C ALA A 27 -15.22 21.82 4.08
N GLY A 28 -15.64 22.66 3.14
CA GLY A 28 -16.56 22.27 2.06
C GLY A 28 -16.01 21.17 1.14
N ALA A 29 -14.69 21.10 0.93
CA ALA A 29 -14.07 20.06 0.12
C ALA A 29 -14.21 18.68 0.79
N LEU A 30 -13.94 18.60 2.10
CA LEU A 30 -14.10 17.36 2.87
C LEU A 30 -15.57 16.95 2.95
N THR A 31 -16.49 17.91 3.15
CA THR A 31 -17.93 17.65 3.08
C THR A 31 -18.33 17.08 1.72
N ALA A 32 -17.84 17.66 0.62
CA ALA A 32 -18.13 17.18 -0.72
C ALA A 32 -17.59 15.77 -0.98
N CYS A 33 -16.43 15.40 -0.41
CA CYS A 33 -15.93 14.02 -0.45
C CYS A 33 -16.85 13.07 0.32
N HIS A 34 -17.30 13.46 1.52
CA HIS A 34 -18.23 12.66 2.31
C HIS A 34 -19.58 12.48 1.61
N GLU A 35 -20.17 13.54 1.02
CA GLU A 35 -21.39 13.45 0.21
C GLU A 35 -21.19 12.57 -1.03
N ALA A 36 -20.00 12.61 -1.62
CA ALA A 36 -19.64 11.84 -2.80
C ALA A 36 -19.35 10.37 -2.52
N LEU A 37 -19.21 9.90 -1.29
CA LEU A 37 -18.89 8.49 -1.02
C LEU A 37 -19.69 7.90 0.15
N GLY A 38 -20.34 8.73 0.95
CA GLY A 38 -21.11 8.35 2.12
C GLY A 38 -20.26 7.59 3.13
N GLN A 39 -20.71 6.39 3.49
CA GLN A 39 -20.05 5.53 4.48
C GLN A 39 -18.67 5.00 4.05
N TYR A 40 -18.31 5.13 2.78
CA TYR A 40 -17.04 4.64 2.24
C TYR A 40 -15.92 5.67 2.32
N PHE A 41 -16.19 6.87 2.84
CA PHE A 41 -15.21 7.93 3.03
C PHE A 41 -14.78 8.04 4.49
N SER A 42 -13.48 8.11 4.69
CA SER A 42 -12.81 8.40 5.96
C SER A 42 -11.77 9.50 5.75
N GLN A 43 -11.45 10.21 6.83
CA GLN A 43 -10.23 11.01 6.91
C GLN A 43 -9.14 10.20 7.60
N GLU A 44 -7.93 10.32 7.08
CA GLU A 44 -6.75 9.64 7.65
C GLU A 44 -6.01 10.59 8.61
N MET A 45 -4.75 10.28 8.94
CA MET A 45 -3.97 10.96 9.98
C MET A 45 -3.80 12.49 9.79
N TYR A 46 -3.84 13.00 8.56
CA TYR A 46 -3.75 14.43 8.26
C TYR A 46 -5.04 14.97 7.67
N LYS A 47 -5.33 16.26 7.89
CA LYS A 47 -6.49 16.93 7.23
C LYS A 47 -6.43 16.82 5.71
N SER A 48 -5.21 16.80 5.16
CA SER A 48 -4.90 16.68 3.74
C SER A 48 -5.03 15.27 3.18
N GLN A 49 -5.35 14.27 4.00
CA GLN A 49 -5.33 12.87 3.64
C GLN A 49 -6.73 12.26 3.81
N ILE A 50 -7.20 11.62 2.75
CA ILE A 50 -8.51 10.96 2.71
C ILE A 50 -8.32 9.49 2.39
N GLU A 51 -9.26 8.67 2.85
CA GLU A 51 -9.29 7.24 2.58
C GLU A 51 -10.65 6.85 1.99
N VAL A 52 -10.60 5.91 1.03
CA VAL A 52 -11.77 5.24 0.48
C VAL A 52 -11.75 3.80 0.92
N ALA A 53 -12.66 3.42 1.83
CA ALA A 53 -12.83 2.05 2.29
C ALA A 53 -14.01 1.39 1.56
N SER A 54 -13.73 0.36 0.75
CA SER A 54 -14.73 -0.27 -0.11
C SER A 54 -15.76 -1.12 0.66
N PRO A 55 -16.91 -1.48 0.05
CA PRO A 55 -17.69 -2.63 0.51
C PRO A 55 -16.92 -3.94 0.32
N VAL A 56 -17.49 -5.04 0.80
CA VAL A 56 -16.97 -6.38 0.53
C VAL A 56 -17.43 -6.85 -0.85
N PHE A 57 -16.49 -7.20 -1.71
CA PHE A 57 -16.70 -7.71 -3.05
C PHE A 57 -16.72 -9.23 -3.08
N GLY A 58 -17.62 -9.79 -3.89
CA GLY A 58 -17.68 -11.23 -4.19
C GLY A 58 -16.93 -11.60 -5.48
N ASP A 59 -16.77 -10.63 -6.39
CA ASP A 59 -16.12 -10.81 -7.68
C ASP A 59 -15.32 -9.57 -8.09
N TRP A 60 -14.54 -9.75 -9.14
CA TRP A 60 -13.56 -8.78 -9.62
C TRP A 60 -14.18 -7.53 -10.26
N LEU A 61 -15.29 -7.70 -10.99
CA LEU A 61 -15.93 -6.60 -11.72
C LEU A 61 -16.56 -5.61 -10.73
N GLN A 62 -17.12 -6.10 -9.64
CA GLN A 62 -17.64 -5.25 -8.55
C GLN A 62 -16.55 -4.33 -7.97
N ALA A 63 -15.34 -4.86 -7.75
CA ALA A 63 -14.24 -4.08 -7.22
C ALA A 63 -13.79 -3.00 -8.21
N GLN A 64 -13.65 -3.38 -9.48
CA GLN A 64 -13.29 -2.46 -10.56
C GLN A 64 -14.30 -1.32 -10.71
N ASP A 65 -15.60 -1.64 -10.79
CA ASP A 65 -16.67 -0.65 -10.94
C ASP A 65 -16.70 0.32 -9.75
N PHE A 66 -16.58 -0.21 -8.52
CA PHE A 66 -16.61 0.60 -7.32
C PHE A 66 -15.41 1.54 -7.24
N VAL A 67 -14.18 1.03 -7.38
CA VAL A 67 -12.96 1.82 -7.23
C VAL A 67 -12.88 2.89 -8.31
N CYS A 68 -13.25 2.54 -9.55
CA CYS A 68 -13.36 3.47 -10.66
C CYS A 68 -14.35 4.60 -10.37
N SER A 69 -15.58 4.24 -9.96
CA SER A 69 -16.63 5.22 -9.63
C SER A 69 -16.24 6.10 -8.45
N ALA A 70 -15.61 5.53 -7.41
CA ALA A 70 -15.19 6.27 -6.23
C ALA A 70 -14.16 7.35 -6.58
N ARG A 71 -13.11 7.00 -7.34
CA ARG A 71 -12.11 7.97 -7.81
C ARG A 71 -12.73 9.05 -8.69
N GLN A 72 -13.61 8.70 -9.63
CA GLN A 72 -14.30 9.67 -10.49
C GLN A 72 -15.14 10.67 -9.69
N ARG A 73 -15.91 10.18 -8.72
CA ARG A 73 -16.76 11.02 -7.85
C ARG A 73 -15.90 11.94 -6.99
N LEU A 74 -14.82 11.43 -6.40
CA LEU A 74 -13.86 12.24 -5.64
C LEU A 74 -13.22 13.33 -6.50
N SER A 75 -12.67 12.98 -7.66
CA SER A 75 -12.05 13.94 -8.57
C SER A 75 -13.03 15.02 -9.01
N SER A 76 -14.27 14.64 -9.33
CA SER A 76 -15.32 15.60 -9.74
C SER A 76 -15.68 16.57 -8.61
N SER A 77 -15.84 16.05 -7.39
CA SER A 77 -16.15 16.88 -6.22
C SER A 77 -15.01 17.84 -5.88
N LEU A 78 -13.77 17.35 -5.85
CA LEU A 78 -12.59 18.14 -5.47
C LEU A 78 -12.19 19.17 -6.52
N ALA A 79 -12.46 18.93 -7.81
CA ALA A 79 -12.18 19.88 -8.88
C ALA A 79 -12.89 21.23 -8.67
N THR A 80 -14.08 21.24 -8.04
CA THR A 80 -14.81 22.49 -7.71
C THR A 80 -14.09 23.37 -6.68
N TYR A 81 -13.13 22.80 -5.96
CA TYR A 81 -12.29 23.48 -4.98
C TYR A 81 -10.85 23.70 -5.48
N GLY A 82 -10.56 23.41 -6.75
CA GLY A 82 -9.19 23.46 -7.29
C GLY A 82 -8.27 22.37 -6.75
N LEU A 83 -8.83 21.28 -6.21
CA LEU A 83 -8.09 20.18 -5.61
C LEU A 83 -8.13 18.92 -6.49
N GLY A 84 -7.07 18.12 -6.42
CA GLY A 84 -6.98 16.78 -7.00
C GLY A 84 -6.62 15.73 -5.95
N ILE A 85 -6.85 14.45 -6.30
CA ILE A 85 -6.41 13.30 -5.52
C ILE A 85 -5.06 12.81 -6.02
N TYR A 86 -4.15 12.51 -5.09
CA TYR A 86 -2.82 11.98 -5.38
C TYR A 86 -2.65 10.64 -4.67
N ALA A 87 -2.61 9.55 -5.44
CA ALA A 87 -2.68 8.18 -4.91
C ALA A 87 -1.31 7.49 -4.80
N ALA A 88 -0.17 8.17 -4.95
CA ALA A 88 1.15 7.54 -4.87
C ALA A 88 1.67 7.47 -3.42
N GLY A 89 2.63 6.58 -3.17
CA GLY A 89 3.14 6.30 -1.82
C GLY A 89 3.73 7.50 -1.10
N SER A 90 4.30 8.46 -1.84
CA SER A 90 4.75 9.75 -1.33
C SER A 90 4.53 10.84 -2.38
N HIS A 91 4.26 12.06 -1.92
CA HIS A 91 4.24 13.23 -2.79
C HIS A 91 5.67 13.75 -3.03
N PRO A 92 6.12 13.99 -4.28
CA PRO A 92 7.52 14.29 -4.57
C PRO A 92 8.10 15.49 -3.82
N SER A 93 7.29 16.53 -3.61
CA SER A 93 7.63 17.75 -2.88
C SER A 93 6.76 17.96 -1.63
N GLY A 94 6.21 16.87 -1.06
CA GLY A 94 5.35 16.94 0.12
C GLY A 94 6.06 17.58 1.32
N ASN A 95 5.52 18.69 1.83
CA ASN A 95 6.03 19.36 3.02
C ASN A 95 5.28 18.85 4.26
N TRP A 96 5.79 17.79 4.88
CA TRP A 96 5.19 17.18 6.07
C TRP A 96 5.18 18.13 7.28
N GLN A 97 6.12 19.05 7.38
CA GLN A 97 6.24 20.01 8.51
C GLN A 97 5.08 21.02 8.54
N ALA A 98 4.48 21.31 7.37
CA ALA A 98 3.36 22.21 7.27
C ALA A 98 2.00 21.52 7.52
N GLN A 99 1.95 20.19 7.53
CA GLN A 99 0.69 19.45 7.59
C GLN A 99 0.08 19.48 9.00
N GLN A 100 -1.25 19.42 9.03
CA GLN A 100 -2.02 19.46 10.27
C GLN A 100 -2.66 18.09 10.53
N PRO A 101 -2.61 17.58 11.78
CA PRO A 101 -3.34 16.38 12.15
C PRO A 101 -4.84 16.51 11.83
N ALA A 102 -5.44 15.43 11.37
CA ALA A 102 -6.88 15.35 11.23
C ALA A 102 -7.58 15.45 12.60
N PRO A 103 -8.82 15.96 12.64
CA PRO A 103 -9.57 16.00 13.89
C PRO A 103 -9.84 14.58 14.40
N GLY A 104 -9.60 14.35 15.69
CA GLY A 104 -9.91 13.08 16.36
C GLY A 104 -8.96 12.81 17.51
N GLU A 105 -9.50 12.33 18.64
CA GLU A 105 -8.69 12.00 19.82
C GLU A 105 -7.60 10.97 19.52
N HIS A 106 -7.94 9.97 18.68
CA HIS A 106 -6.99 8.94 18.28
C HIS A 106 -5.77 9.49 17.53
N TYR A 107 -5.97 10.36 16.53
CA TYR A 107 -4.85 10.95 15.79
C TYR A 107 -4.02 11.87 16.68
N HIS A 108 -4.62 12.72 17.52
CA HIS A 108 -3.86 13.53 18.46
C HIS A 108 -2.98 12.67 19.37
N GLN A 109 -3.51 11.57 19.89
CA GLN A 109 -2.74 10.63 20.70
C GLN A 109 -1.57 10.02 19.92
N LEU A 110 -1.76 9.65 18.64
CA LEU A 110 -0.67 9.12 17.81
C LEU A 110 0.46 10.15 17.62
N PHE A 111 0.14 11.43 17.37
CA PHE A 111 1.16 12.47 17.24
C PHE A 111 1.90 12.73 18.56
N GLU A 112 1.21 12.64 19.70
CA GLU A 112 1.83 12.77 21.02
C GLU A 112 2.69 11.56 21.38
N ASP A 113 2.26 10.34 21.05
CA ASP A 113 3.02 9.14 21.41
C ASP A 113 4.26 8.94 20.53
N TYR A 114 4.15 9.21 19.22
CA TYR A 114 5.19 8.90 18.24
C TYR A 114 5.94 10.11 17.70
N GLN A 115 5.50 11.33 18.04
CA GLN A 115 6.23 12.57 17.83
C GLN A 115 6.71 12.73 16.37
N GLN A 116 8.02 12.82 16.15
CA GLN A 116 8.62 13.04 14.83
C GLN A 116 8.25 11.93 13.83
N VAL A 117 8.15 10.68 14.30
CA VAL A 117 7.81 9.52 13.46
C VAL A 117 6.39 9.69 12.89
N ALA A 118 5.43 10.10 13.72
CA ALA A 118 4.08 10.44 13.25
C ALA A 118 4.09 11.66 12.33
N ARG A 119 4.78 12.75 12.72
CA ARG A 119 4.76 14.02 11.97
C ARG A 119 5.26 13.91 10.53
N GLN A 120 6.23 13.05 10.26
CA GLN A 120 6.79 12.89 8.92
C GLN A 120 6.07 11.83 8.06
N SER A 121 5.06 11.15 8.58
CA SER A 121 4.41 10.02 7.88
C SER A 121 3.32 10.46 6.90
N LEU A 122 3.62 11.48 6.09
CA LEU A 122 2.77 11.95 5.00
C LEU A 122 2.90 11.03 3.77
N VAL A 123 2.33 9.83 3.88
CA VAL A 123 2.45 8.74 2.90
C VAL A 123 1.09 8.07 2.66
N CYS A 124 0.90 7.47 1.49
CA CYS A 124 -0.34 6.76 1.13
C CYS A 124 -0.12 5.28 0.88
N GLY A 125 -0.98 4.44 1.46
CA GLY A 125 -1.03 3.00 1.24
C GLY A 125 -2.16 2.53 0.32
N LEU A 126 -2.03 1.29 -0.13
CA LEU A 126 -3.12 0.46 -0.61
C LEU A 126 -3.27 -0.70 0.37
N HIS A 127 -4.45 -0.86 0.97
CA HIS A 127 -4.74 -1.97 1.87
C HIS A 127 -5.78 -2.90 1.26
N ILE A 128 -5.57 -4.21 1.43
CA ILE A 128 -6.49 -5.23 0.90
C ILE A 128 -6.86 -6.19 1.99
N HIS A 129 -8.15 -6.33 2.25
CA HIS A 129 -8.72 -7.30 3.18
C HIS A 129 -9.22 -8.52 2.42
N VAL A 130 -8.89 -9.73 2.89
CA VAL A 130 -9.50 -10.97 2.38
C VAL A 130 -10.12 -11.75 3.54
N GLY A 131 -11.39 -12.14 3.36
CA GLY A 131 -12.15 -12.91 4.34
C GLY A 131 -11.51 -14.25 4.66
N VAL A 132 -11.48 -14.60 5.95
CA VAL A 132 -11.01 -15.89 6.43
C VAL A 132 -12.16 -16.55 7.19
N ALA A 133 -12.54 -17.75 6.75
CA ALA A 133 -13.65 -18.47 7.36
C ALA A 133 -13.31 -18.90 8.80
N PRO A 134 -14.32 -19.08 9.68
CA PRO A 134 -14.10 -19.66 11.00
C PRO A 134 -13.37 -20.99 10.93
N GLY A 135 -12.47 -21.24 11.89
CA GLY A 135 -11.68 -22.47 11.98
C GLY A 135 -10.37 -22.47 11.19
N TYR A 136 -10.04 -21.39 10.48
CA TYR A 136 -8.70 -21.17 9.92
C TYR A 136 -7.87 -20.30 10.87
N ASP A 137 -6.63 -20.72 11.08
CA ASP A 137 -5.65 -19.93 11.82
C ASP A 137 -5.06 -18.84 10.90
N ARG A 138 -5.35 -17.58 11.22
CA ARG A 138 -4.89 -16.42 10.43
C ARG A 138 -3.38 -16.20 10.49
N ILE A 139 -2.70 -16.63 11.55
CA ILE A 139 -1.24 -16.51 11.68
C ILE A 139 -0.56 -17.57 10.82
N ARG A 140 -1.06 -18.81 10.84
CA ARG A 140 -0.57 -19.86 9.94
C ARG A 140 -0.78 -19.49 8.48
N LEU A 141 -1.91 -18.87 8.14
CA LEU A 141 -2.16 -18.32 6.80
C LEU A 141 -1.14 -17.23 6.44
N ILE A 142 -0.94 -16.24 7.33
CA ILE A 142 0.05 -15.18 7.12
C ILE A 142 1.44 -15.76 6.87
N ASN A 143 1.86 -16.76 7.64
CA ASN A 143 3.16 -17.40 7.50
C ASN A 143 3.43 -17.98 6.10
N GLN A 144 2.39 -18.44 5.38
CA GLN A 144 2.54 -18.92 4.00
C GLN A 144 2.69 -17.78 2.99
N LEU A 145 2.11 -16.64 3.29
CA LEU A 145 2.08 -15.45 2.43
C LEU A 145 3.34 -14.59 2.63
N LEU A 146 3.93 -14.62 3.82
CA LEU A 146 5.07 -13.78 4.23
C LEU A 146 6.20 -13.71 3.19
N PRO A 147 6.71 -14.84 2.64
CA PRO A 147 7.82 -14.79 1.70
C PRO A 147 7.51 -14.03 0.42
N TRP A 148 6.22 -13.90 0.06
CA TRP A 148 5.76 -13.34 -1.21
C TRP A 148 5.38 -11.86 -1.11
N LEU A 149 5.25 -11.30 0.10
CA LEU A 149 4.87 -9.91 0.29
C LEU A 149 5.81 -8.90 -0.40
N PRO A 150 7.16 -9.09 -0.38
CA PRO A 150 8.03 -8.15 -1.07
C PRO A 150 7.77 -8.06 -2.58
N LEU A 151 7.28 -9.13 -3.21
CA LEU A 151 6.90 -9.08 -4.62
C LEU A 151 5.66 -8.20 -4.85
N LEU A 152 4.68 -8.24 -3.95
CA LEU A 152 3.52 -7.33 -4.01
C LEU A 152 3.94 -5.86 -3.79
N LEU A 153 4.97 -5.63 -2.95
CA LEU A 153 5.58 -4.31 -2.82
C LEU A 153 6.26 -3.87 -4.12
N VAL A 154 7.03 -4.75 -4.77
CA VAL A 154 7.67 -4.45 -6.06
C VAL A 154 6.64 -3.92 -7.06
N LEU A 155 5.49 -4.59 -7.17
CA LEU A 155 4.41 -4.21 -8.10
C LEU A 155 3.79 -2.84 -7.77
N SER A 156 3.74 -2.45 -6.50
CA SER A 156 3.12 -1.18 -6.06
C SER A 156 4.07 0.01 -5.99
N THR A 157 5.39 -0.19 -6.06
CA THR A 157 6.37 0.90 -5.84
C THR A 157 6.01 2.20 -6.56
N SER A 158 5.84 3.28 -5.78
CA SER A 158 5.35 4.57 -6.30
C SER A 158 5.86 5.79 -5.53
N SER A 159 6.92 5.62 -4.73
CA SER A 159 7.44 6.68 -3.85
C SER A 159 8.95 6.89 -3.98
N PRO A 160 9.49 7.28 -5.16
CA PRO A 160 10.93 7.47 -5.33
C PRO A 160 11.46 8.82 -4.82
N PHE A 161 10.57 9.78 -4.54
CA PHE A 161 10.91 11.13 -4.11
C PHE A 161 10.46 11.41 -2.66
N TRP A 162 11.21 12.28 -1.98
CA TRP A 162 10.87 12.81 -0.66
C TRP A 162 11.48 14.20 -0.49
N GLU A 163 10.70 15.16 0.01
CA GLU A 163 11.14 16.56 0.23
C GLU A 163 11.84 17.20 -0.99
N GLY A 164 11.34 16.90 -2.20
CA GLY A 164 11.86 17.42 -3.45
C GLY A 164 13.14 16.75 -3.94
N GLN A 165 13.59 15.67 -3.29
CA GLN A 165 14.84 14.97 -3.63
C GLN A 165 14.58 13.53 -4.05
N LEU A 166 15.46 13.01 -4.91
CA LEU A 166 15.56 11.58 -5.17
C LEU A 166 16.08 10.87 -3.93
N THR A 167 15.31 9.90 -3.44
CA THR A 167 15.67 9.15 -2.23
C THR A 167 16.63 8.00 -2.52
N GLY A 168 16.71 7.60 -3.79
CA GLY A 168 17.34 6.36 -4.22
C GLY A 168 16.49 5.10 -3.99
N TYR A 169 15.33 5.20 -3.35
CA TYR A 169 14.39 4.09 -3.20
C TYR A 169 13.32 4.10 -4.30
N ARG A 170 12.65 2.97 -4.51
CA ARG A 170 11.43 2.84 -5.33
C ARG A 170 10.17 2.90 -4.46
N SER A 171 10.26 2.41 -3.23
CA SER A 171 9.28 2.66 -2.17
C SER A 171 9.95 3.33 -0.97
N TYR A 172 9.93 4.66 -0.92
CA TYR A 172 10.36 5.42 0.25
C TYR A 172 9.29 5.44 1.34
N ARG A 173 8.01 5.26 1.01
CA ARG A 173 6.94 5.05 1.99
C ARG A 173 7.33 3.94 2.97
N ARG A 174 7.81 2.81 2.46
CA ARG A 174 8.21 1.68 3.32
C ARG A 174 9.47 1.95 4.13
N VAL A 175 10.34 2.88 3.72
CA VAL A 175 11.44 3.38 4.56
C VAL A 175 10.89 4.14 5.76
N LEU A 176 9.98 5.09 5.54
CA LEU A 176 9.32 5.85 6.61
C LEU A 176 8.51 4.96 7.54
N CYS A 177 7.80 3.96 7.00
CA CYS A 177 7.09 2.97 7.81
C CYS A 177 8.03 2.25 8.80
N ASN A 178 9.28 1.96 8.43
CA ASN A 178 10.19 1.24 9.33
C ASN A 178 10.61 2.06 10.57
N GLU A 179 10.36 3.37 10.58
CA GLU A 179 10.60 4.20 11.78
C GLU A 179 9.51 4.01 12.85
N TRP A 180 8.33 3.52 12.45
CA TRP A 180 7.27 3.16 13.39
C TRP A 180 7.57 1.82 14.07
N PRO A 181 7.32 1.71 15.38
CA PRO A 181 7.40 0.43 16.04
C PRO A 181 6.39 -0.54 15.43
N ARG A 182 6.84 -1.75 15.13
CA ARG A 182 5.99 -2.85 14.62
C ARG A 182 5.27 -2.53 13.30
N MET A 183 5.74 -1.57 12.50
CA MET A 183 5.23 -1.32 11.14
C MET A 183 6.09 -1.99 10.05
N GLY A 184 6.56 -3.21 10.33
CA GLY A 184 7.43 -4.01 9.45
C GLY A 184 6.81 -5.36 9.11
N LEU A 185 7.65 -6.36 8.81
CA LEU A 185 7.18 -7.75 8.72
C LEU A 185 6.64 -8.20 10.09
N PRO A 186 5.61 -9.06 10.14
CA PRO A 186 5.17 -9.73 11.36
C PRO A 186 6.29 -10.41 12.13
N GLU A 187 6.09 -10.50 13.45
CA GLU A 187 6.93 -11.33 14.31
C GLU A 187 6.82 -12.81 13.93
N ARG A 188 7.86 -13.57 14.27
CA ARG A 188 7.92 -15.01 14.00
C ARG A 188 7.02 -15.78 14.98
N LEU A 189 5.74 -15.85 14.68
CA LEU A 189 4.69 -16.49 15.48
C LEU A 189 4.20 -17.76 14.76
N LEU A 190 4.08 -18.89 15.46
CA LEU A 190 3.71 -20.15 14.81
C LEU A 190 2.22 -20.19 14.45
N ASP A 191 1.36 -19.69 15.33
CA ASP A 191 -0.08 -19.81 15.25
C ASP A 191 -0.81 -18.72 16.07
N TRP A 192 -2.13 -18.82 16.11
CA TRP A 192 -3.00 -17.88 16.80
C TRP A 192 -2.68 -17.78 18.30
N THR A 193 -2.32 -18.89 18.95
CA THR A 193 -1.98 -18.91 20.38
C THR A 193 -0.70 -18.12 20.64
N ASP A 194 0.33 -18.27 19.81
CA ASP A 194 1.55 -17.45 19.90
C ASP A 194 1.23 -15.95 19.71
N TYR A 195 0.31 -15.64 18.79
CA TYR A 195 -0.13 -14.25 18.58
C TYR A 195 -0.86 -13.67 19.79
N GLU A 196 -1.79 -14.41 20.40
CA GLU A 196 -2.46 -13.98 21.63
C GLU A 196 -1.47 -13.78 22.77
N HIS A 197 -0.50 -14.68 22.94
CA HIS A 197 0.57 -14.50 23.92
C HIS A 197 1.42 -13.25 23.65
N TYR A 198 1.76 -12.99 22.39
CA TYR A 198 2.49 -11.79 22.00
C TYR A 198 1.70 -10.50 22.32
N LEU A 199 0.40 -10.47 22.00
CA LEU A 199 -0.46 -9.33 22.32
C LEU A 199 -0.60 -9.15 23.83
N ASP A 200 -0.82 -10.22 24.59
CA ASP A 200 -0.94 -10.17 26.05
C ASP A 200 0.36 -9.64 26.70
N LEU A 201 1.53 -10.05 26.22
CA LEU A 201 2.82 -9.53 26.68
C LEU A 201 2.93 -8.00 26.47
N LEU A 202 2.54 -7.51 25.30
CA LEU A 202 2.55 -6.08 25.01
C LEU A 202 1.53 -5.34 25.88
N GLN A 203 0.32 -5.88 26.03
CA GLN A 203 -0.74 -5.26 26.82
C GLN A 203 -0.36 -5.17 28.31
N ARG A 204 0.16 -6.25 28.90
CA ARG A 204 0.55 -6.25 30.33
C ARG A 204 1.73 -5.33 30.66
N THR A 205 2.52 -4.97 29.65
CA THR A 205 3.69 -4.07 29.81
C THR A 205 3.36 -2.61 29.49
N GLY A 206 2.09 -2.30 29.20
CA GLY A 206 1.61 -0.94 28.95
C GLY A 206 1.71 -0.48 27.50
N ALA A 207 2.15 -1.35 26.58
CA ALA A 207 1.99 -1.10 25.15
C ALA A 207 0.52 -1.27 24.75
N ARG A 208 0.11 -0.68 23.62
CA ARG A 208 -1.26 -0.75 23.10
C ARG A 208 -1.27 -1.58 21.81
N PRO A 209 -1.02 -2.90 21.89
CA PRO A 209 -0.82 -3.73 20.71
C PRO A 209 -2.06 -3.79 19.80
N GLU A 210 -3.25 -3.57 20.36
CA GLU A 210 -4.50 -3.47 19.61
C GLU A 210 -4.57 -2.26 18.65
N PHE A 211 -3.68 -1.29 18.84
CA PHE A 211 -3.55 -0.07 18.03
C PHE A 211 -2.19 0.01 17.33
N ASP A 212 -1.16 -0.67 17.83
CA ASP A 212 0.23 -0.46 17.40
C ASP A 212 0.86 -1.64 16.62
N CYS A 213 0.11 -2.67 16.25
CA CYS A 213 0.59 -3.75 15.38
C CYS A 213 0.31 -3.40 13.90
N TRP A 214 1.16 -2.55 13.32
CA TRP A 214 1.04 -2.07 11.93
C TRP A 214 1.81 -2.92 10.92
N TRP A 215 1.82 -4.23 11.11
CA TRP A 215 2.57 -5.12 10.24
C TRP A 215 2.16 -5.03 8.76
N ALA A 216 3.12 -5.33 7.89
CA ALA A 216 2.99 -5.37 6.44
C ALA A 216 1.89 -6.33 5.94
N ILE A 217 1.55 -7.32 6.75
CA ILE A 217 0.31 -8.11 6.68
C ILE A 217 -0.13 -8.39 8.12
N ARG A 218 -1.44 -8.39 8.42
CA ARG A 218 -1.92 -8.68 9.77
C ARG A 218 -3.28 -9.37 9.79
N PRO A 219 -3.65 -10.06 10.87
CA PRO A 219 -5.04 -10.36 11.14
C PRO A 219 -5.78 -9.05 11.41
N SER A 220 -6.86 -8.78 10.68
CA SER A 220 -7.67 -7.59 10.97
C SER A 220 -8.30 -7.72 12.37
N ARG A 221 -8.25 -6.62 13.12
CA ARG A 221 -8.89 -6.52 14.44
C ARG A 221 -10.41 -6.46 14.32
N ARG A 222 -10.90 -5.69 13.35
CA ARG A 222 -12.32 -5.36 13.20
C ARG A 222 -13.07 -6.40 12.39
N TYR A 223 -12.39 -7.02 11.43
CA TYR A 223 -13.01 -7.94 10.49
C TYR A 223 -12.35 -9.33 10.57
N PRO A 224 -13.08 -10.41 10.28
CA PRO A 224 -12.52 -11.75 10.18
C PRO A 224 -11.73 -11.91 8.87
N THR A 225 -10.71 -11.07 8.67
CA THR A 225 -9.90 -10.98 7.46
C THR A 225 -8.42 -11.05 7.79
N VAL A 226 -7.61 -11.38 6.79
CA VAL A 226 -6.20 -10.98 6.74
C VAL A 226 -6.09 -9.73 5.88
N GLU A 227 -5.23 -8.81 6.30
CA GLU A 227 -5.11 -7.46 5.75
C GLU A 227 -3.69 -7.24 5.26
N LEU A 228 -3.53 -7.02 3.94
CA LEU A 228 -2.29 -6.62 3.32
C LEU A 228 -2.10 -5.11 3.50
N ARG A 229 -0.95 -4.67 4.02
CA ARG A 229 -0.61 -3.25 4.24
C ARG A 229 0.73 -2.81 3.65
N ILE A 230 1.45 -3.75 3.03
CA ILE A 230 2.78 -3.51 2.49
C ILE A 230 2.77 -2.59 1.27
N ALA A 231 1.71 -2.61 0.47
CA ALA A 231 1.68 -1.93 -0.82
C ALA A 231 1.71 -0.40 -0.66
N ASP A 232 2.47 0.27 -1.52
CA ASP A 232 2.33 1.72 -1.70
C ASP A 232 0.99 2.04 -2.36
N GLY A 233 0.51 3.28 -2.21
CA GLY A 233 -0.60 3.78 -3.00
C GLY A 233 -0.30 3.65 -4.51
N CYS A 234 -1.33 3.35 -5.30
CA CYS A 234 -1.19 3.08 -6.73
C CYS A 234 -1.87 4.18 -7.57
N PRO A 235 -1.12 5.07 -8.23
CA PRO A 235 -1.70 6.09 -9.11
C PRO A 235 -2.56 5.49 -10.22
N ARG A 236 -2.07 4.47 -10.93
CA ARG A 236 -2.87 3.74 -11.92
C ARG A 236 -3.80 2.77 -11.21
N LEU A 237 -5.11 2.93 -11.44
CA LEU A 237 -6.15 2.06 -10.87
C LEU A 237 -5.91 0.58 -11.21
N ALA A 238 -5.55 0.27 -12.46
CA ALA A 238 -5.28 -1.11 -12.90
C ALA A 238 -4.16 -1.80 -12.10
N ASP A 239 -3.14 -1.05 -11.66
CA ASP A 239 -2.01 -1.59 -10.90
C ASP A 239 -2.46 -2.00 -9.49
N GLY A 240 -3.17 -1.12 -8.78
CA GLY A 240 -3.69 -1.42 -7.44
C GLY A 240 -4.71 -2.56 -7.46
N LEU A 241 -5.55 -2.56 -8.49
CA LEU A 241 -6.48 -3.63 -8.76
C LEU A 241 -5.77 -4.98 -8.98
N CYS A 242 -4.76 -5.05 -9.84
CA CYS A 242 -3.98 -6.28 -10.06
C CYS A 242 -3.41 -6.85 -8.76
N ILE A 243 -2.88 -5.99 -7.88
CA ILE A 243 -2.33 -6.40 -6.59
C ILE A 243 -3.42 -6.98 -5.67
N ALA A 244 -4.60 -6.36 -5.63
CA ALA A 244 -5.75 -6.86 -4.89
C ALA A 244 -6.18 -8.26 -5.37
N LEU A 245 -6.24 -8.46 -6.69
CA LEU A 245 -6.58 -9.75 -7.30
C LEU A 245 -5.55 -10.83 -6.98
N LEU A 246 -4.25 -10.53 -7.09
CA LEU A 246 -3.19 -11.47 -6.75
C LEU A 246 -3.26 -11.88 -5.28
N PHE A 247 -3.38 -10.91 -4.37
CA PHE A 247 -3.48 -11.20 -2.94
C PHE A 247 -4.74 -12.03 -2.63
N HIS A 248 -5.88 -11.70 -3.24
CA HIS A 248 -7.11 -12.47 -3.13
C HIS A 248 -6.93 -13.94 -3.54
N GLN A 249 -6.25 -14.19 -4.65
CA GLN A 249 -5.99 -15.54 -5.14
C GLN A 249 -4.98 -16.30 -4.28
N MET A 250 -3.92 -15.63 -3.81
CA MET A 250 -2.96 -16.24 -2.87
C MET A 250 -3.66 -16.73 -1.59
N VAL A 251 -4.50 -15.87 -0.99
CA VAL A 251 -5.26 -16.23 0.21
C VAL A 251 -6.27 -17.33 -0.09
N THR A 252 -7.03 -17.21 -1.18
CA THR A 252 -8.02 -18.23 -1.58
C THR A 252 -7.36 -19.60 -1.75
N HIS A 253 -6.22 -19.66 -2.44
CA HIS A 253 -5.47 -20.89 -2.64
C HIS A 253 -5.01 -21.54 -1.33
N CYS A 254 -4.44 -20.75 -0.40
CA CYS A 254 -4.05 -21.24 0.92
C CYS A 254 -5.24 -21.80 1.71
N LEU A 255 -6.40 -21.15 1.64
CA LEU A 255 -7.63 -21.61 2.30
C LEU A 255 -8.16 -22.91 1.69
N GLU A 256 -8.12 -23.06 0.36
CA GLU A 256 -8.63 -24.24 -0.35
C GLU A 256 -7.72 -25.46 -0.19
N THR A 257 -6.40 -25.28 -0.24
CA THR A 257 -5.43 -26.37 -0.10
C THR A 257 -5.27 -26.85 1.33
N ARG A 258 -5.68 -26.03 2.32
CA ARG A 258 -5.47 -26.28 3.76
C ARG A 258 -4.02 -26.65 4.07
N SER A 259 -3.07 -26.03 3.36
CA SER A 259 -1.65 -26.25 3.63
C SER A 259 -1.36 -25.82 5.07
N GLU A 260 -1.01 -26.76 5.94
CA GLU A 260 -0.64 -26.48 7.34
C GLU A 260 0.89 -26.58 7.56
N ASP A 261 1.64 -26.98 6.52
CA ASP A 261 3.03 -27.41 6.57
C ASP A 261 4.06 -26.34 6.15
N VAL A 262 3.80 -25.06 6.44
CA VAL A 262 4.85 -24.04 6.25
C VAL A 262 5.81 -24.09 7.43
N GLN A 263 7.00 -24.65 7.20
CA GLN A 263 8.08 -24.60 8.17
C GLN A 263 8.60 -23.17 8.28
N LEU A 264 8.26 -22.48 9.36
CA LEU A 264 8.72 -21.13 9.65
C LEU A 264 10.21 -21.15 10.09
N THR A 265 11.15 -21.29 9.15
CA THR A 265 12.59 -21.32 9.44
C THR A 265 13.15 -19.90 9.65
N ARG A 266 14.32 -19.79 10.29
CA ARG A 266 15.00 -18.49 10.45
C ARG A 266 15.50 -17.98 9.10
N GLU A 267 15.92 -18.90 8.24
CA GLU A 267 16.42 -18.63 6.91
C GLU A 267 15.32 -17.98 6.04
N MET A 268 14.08 -18.47 6.09
CA MET A 268 12.95 -17.83 5.39
C MET A 268 12.73 -16.39 5.86
N GLN A 269 12.89 -16.12 7.16
CA GLN A 269 12.78 -14.77 7.69
C GLN A 269 13.90 -13.86 7.17
N TRP A 270 15.15 -14.34 7.15
CA TRP A 270 16.29 -13.60 6.58
C TRP A 270 16.08 -13.28 5.10
N VAL A 271 15.63 -14.27 4.33
CA VAL A 271 15.32 -14.12 2.90
C VAL A 271 14.21 -13.08 2.70
N THR A 272 13.13 -13.17 3.47
CA THR A 272 12.00 -12.23 3.36
C THR A 272 12.42 -10.81 3.71
N GLN A 273 13.21 -10.64 4.77
CA GLN A 273 13.71 -9.33 5.21
C GLN A 273 14.66 -8.71 4.18
N GLU A 274 15.56 -9.50 3.61
CA GLU A 274 16.48 -9.06 2.56
C GLU A 274 15.71 -8.70 1.28
N ASN A 275 14.76 -9.55 0.86
CA ASN A 275 13.91 -9.26 -0.30
C ASN A 275 13.04 -8.03 -0.09
N LEU A 276 12.56 -7.77 1.14
CA LEU A 276 11.85 -6.54 1.47
C LEU A 276 12.74 -5.31 1.23
N TRP A 277 13.98 -5.34 1.72
CA TRP A 277 14.92 -4.23 1.47
C TRP A 277 15.21 -4.05 -0.02
N ARG A 278 15.45 -5.14 -0.76
CA ARG A 278 15.68 -5.09 -2.21
C ARG A 278 14.46 -4.58 -2.97
N ALA A 279 13.25 -4.95 -2.56
CA ALA A 279 12.01 -4.45 -3.13
C ALA A 279 11.87 -2.94 -2.93
N MET A 280 12.11 -2.45 -1.69
CA MET A 280 12.10 -1.02 -1.39
C MET A 280 13.13 -0.25 -2.22
N ARG A 281 14.37 -0.76 -2.30
CA ARG A 281 15.50 -0.04 -2.91
C ARG A 281 15.52 -0.10 -4.43
N HIS A 282 15.25 -1.27 -5.01
CA HIS A 282 15.47 -1.55 -6.42
C HIS A 282 14.19 -1.81 -7.20
N GLY A 283 13.04 -1.99 -6.53
CA GLY A 283 11.77 -2.29 -7.18
C GLY A 283 11.91 -3.48 -8.13
N ARG A 284 11.36 -3.34 -9.34
CA ARG A 284 11.36 -4.42 -10.35
C ARG A 284 12.75 -4.82 -10.85
N ASP A 285 13.73 -3.92 -10.78
CA ASP A 285 15.10 -4.15 -11.25
C ASP A 285 15.96 -4.86 -10.18
N GLY A 286 15.36 -5.18 -9.03
CA GLY A 286 16.02 -5.93 -7.96
C GLY A 286 16.36 -7.37 -8.37
N ARG A 287 17.44 -7.88 -7.75
CA ARG A 287 17.76 -9.31 -7.76
C ARG A 287 17.37 -9.90 -6.42
N PHE A 288 16.36 -10.76 -6.39
CA PHE A 288 15.80 -11.33 -5.17
C PHE A 288 16.45 -12.66 -4.82
N ILE A 289 16.18 -13.18 -3.63
CA ILE A 289 16.55 -14.52 -3.21
C ILE A 289 15.30 -15.39 -3.27
N ASP A 290 15.38 -16.52 -3.98
CA ASP A 290 14.26 -17.45 -4.11
C ASP A 290 13.94 -18.04 -2.73
N PRO A 291 12.71 -17.89 -2.20
CA PRO A 291 12.33 -18.44 -0.90
C PRO A 291 12.48 -19.97 -0.78
N LEU A 292 12.51 -20.69 -1.90
CA LEU A 292 12.59 -22.15 -1.95
C LEU A 292 14.03 -22.63 -2.25
N SER A 293 14.65 -22.09 -3.30
CA SER A 293 15.97 -22.56 -3.76
C SER A 293 17.15 -21.75 -3.22
N HIS A 294 16.90 -20.57 -2.64
CA HIS A 294 17.88 -19.56 -2.25
C HIS A 294 18.76 -19.05 -3.41
N ALA A 295 18.45 -19.41 -4.65
CA ALA A 295 19.14 -18.87 -5.82
C ALA A 295 18.71 -17.42 -6.09
N PRO A 296 19.56 -16.60 -6.72
CA PRO A 296 19.15 -15.28 -7.18
C PRO A 296 18.08 -15.38 -8.28
N LEU A 297 17.01 -14.59 -8.19
CA LEU A 297 15.98 -14.50 -9.23
C LEU A 297 15.56 -13.06 -9.54
N SER A 298 15.02 -12.82 -10.74
CA SER A 298 14.40 -11.55 -11.12
C SER A 298 12.96 -11.46 -10.58
N ALA A 299 12.40 -10.26 -10.49
CA ALA A 299 10.99 -10.07 -10.14
C ALA A 299 10.04 -10.86 -11.07
N GLN A 300 10.37 -10.94 -12.37
CA GLN A 300 9.57 -11.67 -13.36
C GLN A 300 9.60 -13.18 -13.11
N ALA A 301 10.78 -13.75 -12.87
CA ALA A 301 10.90 -15.17 -12.51
C ALA A 301 10.17 -15.46 -11.19
N TRP A 302 10.24 -14.52 -10.23
CA TRP A 302 9.54 -14.66 -8.96
C TRP A 302 8.03 -14.64 -9.11
N LEU A 303 7.49 -13.78 -9.99
CA LEU A 303 6.07 -13.75 -10.33
C LEU A 303 5.59 -15.05 -10.98
N LEU A 304 6.39 -15.66 -11.85
CA LEU A 304 6.06 -16.97 -12.45
C LEU A 304 6.08 -18.10 -11.41
N GLN A 305 6.99 -18.03 -10.44
CA GLN A 305 6.97 -18.95 -9.29
C GLN A 305 5.71 -18.73 -8.43
N LEU A 306 5.32 -17.48 -8.16
CA LEU A 306 4.09 -17.14 -7.43
C LEU A 306 2.87 -17.72 -8.16
N GLN A 307 2.79 -17.52 -9.48
CA GLN A 307 1.72 -18.06 -10.31
C GLN A 307 1.59 -19.57 -10.13
N THR A 308 2.71 -20.28 -10.19
CA THR A 308 2.75 -21.74 -10.02
C THR A 308 2.38 -22.14 -8.60
N GLN A 309 2.93 -21.47 -7.59
CA GLN A 309 2.73 -21.77 -6.17
C GLN A 309 1.27 -21.62 -5.74
N PHE A 310 0.58 -20.59 -6.22
CA PHE A 310 -0.80 -20.28 -5.81
C PHE A 310 -1.85 -20.60 -6.89
N ALA A 311 -1.45 -21.30 -7.95
CA ALA A 311 -2.30 -21.64 -9.09
C ALA A 311 -3.06 -20.41 -9.64
N VAL A 312 -2.38 -19.27 -9.76
CA VAL A 312 -2.96 -18.03 -10.28
C VAL A 312 -3.27 -18.21 -11.76
N ALA A 313 -4.48 -17.81 -12.16
CA ALA A 313 -4.93 -17.92 -13.56
C ALA A 313 -4.00 -17.11 -14.50
N PRO A 314 -3.66 -17.62 -15.69
CA PRO A 314 -2.72 -16.96 -16.60
C PRO A 314 -3.10 -15.52 -16.96
N ASP A 315 -4.38 -15.28 -17.27
CA ASP A 315 -4.95 -13.97 -17.59
C ASP A 315 -4.86 -12.97 -16.43
N HIS A 316 -4.76 -13.45 -15.18
CA HIS A 316 -4.63 -12.60 -14.01
C HIS A 316 -3.16 -12.17 -13.72
N ILE A 317 -2.18 -12.83 -14.35
CA ILE A 317 -0.75 -12.50 -14.21
C ILE A 317 -0.27 -11.54 -15.29
N ASP A 318 -0.98 -11.46 -16.43
CA ASP A 318 -0.59 -10.63 -17.57
C ASP A 318 -0.37 -9.15 -17.19
N HIS A 319 -1.25 -8.57 -16.37
CA HIS A 319 -1.07 -7.19 -15.90
C HIS A 319 0.14 -7.04 -14.96
N ALA A 320 0.40 -8.01 -14.08
CA ALA A 320 1.58 -7.99 -13.22
C ALA A 320 2.88 -8.12 -14.03
N LEU A 321 2.90 -8.96 -15.07
CA LEU A 321 4.00 -9.00 -16.02
C LEU A 321 4.15 -7.68 -16.78
N HIS A 322 3.04 -7.04 -17.16
CA HIS A 322 3.05 -5.72 -17.78
C HIS A 322 3.68 -4.66 -16.84
N ILE A 323 3.33 -4.63 -15.56
CA ILE A 323 3.96 -3.74 -14.57
C ILE A 323 5.48 -4.00 -14.52
N LEU A 324 5.90 -5.26 -14.42
CA LEU A 324 7.32 -5.61 -14.34
C LEU A 324 8.11 -5.36 -15.62
N THR A 325 7.46 -5.29 -16.78
CA THR A 325 8.12 -5.07 -18.09
C THR A 325 8.08 -3.61 -18.53
N SER A 326 6.97 -2.91 -18.31
CA SER A 326 6.76 -1.51 -18.69
C SER A 326 7.22 -0.51 -17.62
N GLY A 327 7.18 -0.89 -16.34
CA GLY A 327 7.64 -0.06 -15.22
C GLY A 327 6.52 0.20 -14.23
N THR A 328 6.87 0.27 -12.94
CA THR A 328 5.96 0.66 -11.86
C THR A 328 5.74 2.18 -11.89
N SER A 329 4.86 2.70 -11.03
CA SER A 329 4.69 4.16 -10.92
C SER A 329 6.02 4.84 -10.55
N ALA A 330 6.84 4.25 -9.69
CA ALA A 330 8.15 4.80 -9.36
C ALA A 330 9.06 4.90 -10.59
N ASP A 331 9.07 3.90 -11.47
CA ASP A 331 9.86 3.96 -12.71
C ASP A 331 9.36 5.03 -13.68
N VAL A 332 8.03 5.18 -13.79
CA VAL A 332 7.41 6.23 -14.62
C VAL A 332 7.76 7.62 -14.09
N GLN A 333 7.64 7.85 -12.79
CA GLN A 333 7.98 9.13 -12.16
C GLN A 333 9.45 9.51 -12.40
N LEU A 334 10.38 8.55 -12.23
CA LEU A 334 11.80 8.77 -12.49
C LEU A 334 12.06 9.07 -13.95
N ALA A 335 11.45 8.32 -14.87
CA ALA A 335 11.61 8.55 -16.31
C ALA A 335 11.07 9.93 -16.72
N THR A 336 9.96 10.39 -16.14
CA THR A 336 9.39 11.73 -16.39
C THR A 336 10.31 12.83 -15.88
N TYR A 337 10.85 12.66 -14.67
CA TYR A 337 11.83 13.57 -14.09
C TYR A 337 13.09 13.67 -14.95
N ASP A 338 13.68 12.53 -15.34
CA ASP A 338 14.90 12.48 -16.17
C ASP A 338 14.66 13.09 -17.56
N ARG A 339 13.51 12.83 -18.19
CA ARG A 339 13.13 13.47 -19.47
C ARG A 339 12.97 14.98 -19.32
N ALA A 340 12.44 15.48 -18.20
CA ALA A 340 12.34 16.92 -17.95
C ALA A 340 13.72 17.57 -17.80
N LEU A 341 14.62 16.96 -17.03
CA LEU A 341 16.00 17.45 -16.89
C LEU A 341 16.77 17.40 -18.22
N ALA A 342 16.63 16.34 -19.00
CA ALA A 342 17.26 16.23 -20.32
C ALA A 342 16.79 17.31 -21.32
N ARG A 343 15.59 17.85 -21.12
CA ARG A 343 15.06 19.01 -21.87
C ARG A 343 15.59 20.36 -21.36
N GLY A 344 16.44 20.38 -20.34
CA GLY A 344 17.01 21.58 -19.73
C GLY A 344 16.09 22.27 -18.72
N LEU A 345 15.04 21.60 -18.24
CA LEU A 345 14.16 22.13 -17.19
C LEU A 345 14.86 22.10 -15.83
N THR A 346 14.46 23.00 -14.93
CA THR A 346 14.93 22.99 -13.54
C THR A 346 14.38 21.79 -12.78
N GLN A 347 15.02 21.41 -11.67
CA GLN A 347 14.52 20.36 -10.77
C GLN A 347 13.09 20.63 -10.29
N GLU A 348 12.77 21.86 -9.92
CA GLU A 348 11.42 22.25 -9.51
C GLU A 348 10.40 21.98 -10.62
N ARG A 349 10.70 22.39 -11.86
CA ARG A 349 9.79 22.15 -12.99
C ARG A 349 9.70 20.67 -13.34
N ALA A 350 10.78 19.91 -13.22
CA ALA A 350 10.76 18.47 -13.42
C ALA A 350 9.87 17.76 -12.39
N LEU A 351 9.90 18.18 -11.11
CA LEU A 351 8.98 17.66 -10.10
C LEU A 351 7.52 18.02 -10.40
N CYS A 352 7.25 19.24 -10.90
CA CYS A 352 5.90 19.61 -11.34
C CYS A 352 5.39 18.70 -12.47
N ASP A 353 6.23 18.38 -13.48
CA ASP A 353 5.86 17.45 -14.55
C ASP A 353 5.54 16.05 -13.99
N VAL A 354 6.30 15.57 -12.98
CA VAL A 354 6.01 14.29 -12.29
C VAL A 354 4.67 14.34 -11.57
N ILE A 355 4.40 15.41 -10.82
CA ILE A 355 3.15 15.57 -10.05
C ILE A 355 1.95 15.62 -11.00
N ASP A 356 2.03 16.39 -12.09
CA ASP A 356 0.97 16.51 -13.09
C ASP A 356 0.61 15.15 -13.73
N GLU A 357 1.63 14.32 -14.02
CA GLU A 357 1.42 12.98 -14.55
C GLU A 357 0.76 12.05 -13.50
N GLN A 358 1.18 12.10 -12.24
CA GLN A 358 0.57 11.28 -11.19
C GLN A 358 -0.86 11.72 -10.83
N LEU A 359 -1.16 13.02 -10.88
CA LEU A 359 -2.52 13.55 -10.71
C LEU A 359 -3.43 13.04 -11.83
N THR A 360 -2.94 13.07 -13.07
CA THR A 360 -3.63 12.49 -14.23
C THR A 360 -3.92 11.01 -14.00
N HIS A 361 -2.91 10.20 -13.66
CA HIS A 361 -3.12 8.77 -13.40
C HIS A 361 -4.09 8.51 -12.23
N SER A 362 -3.99 9.28 -11.15
CA SER A 362 -4.84 9.11 -9.96
C SER A 362 -6.31 9.40 -10.28
N ALA A 363 -6.59 10.40 -11.12
CA ALA A 363 -7.93 10.77 -11.55
C ALA A 363 -8.47 9.91 -12.71
N MET A 364 -7.58 9.34 -13.54
CA MET A 364 -7.97 8.54 -14.70
C MET A 364 -8.60 7.21 -14.26
N SER A 365 -9.77 6.97 -14.87
CA SER A 365 -10.59 5.77 -14.69
C SER A 365 -10.42 4.74 -15.82
N ALA A 366 -9.50 4.97 -16.75
CA ALA A 366 -9.29 4.05 -17.87
C ALA A 366 -8.37 2.89 -17.48
N LEU A 367 -8.83 1.67 -17.75
CA LEU A 367 -8.07 0.42 -17.67
C LEU A 367 -7.09 0.29 -18.84
#